data_AF-A0A5C7QGG5-F1
#
_entry.id   AF-A0A5C7QGG5-F1
#
_cell.length_a   1.000
_cell.length_b   1.000
_cell.length_c   1.000
_cell.angle_alpha   90.00
_cell.angle_beta   90.00
_cell.angle_gamma   90.00
#
_symmetry.space_group_name_H-M   'P 1'
#
loop_
_entity.id
_entity.type
_entity.pdbx_description
1 polymer ?
#
loop_
_entity_poly.entity_id
_entity_poly.type
_entity_poly.pdbx_seq_one_letter_code
_entity_poly.pdbx_strand_id
1 'polypeptide(L)'
;MDLLITVFLIGLLLAVLGSGLWIGLGLLGVAVVAMELFTQRPVGDSMMLTIWGSTSSWTLTALPLFLWMGEILFRTKLSEDMFKGLSPWLERLPGRLLHTNIIGCTLFAAVSG
;
A
#
# COMPACT_ATOMS: atom_id res chain seq x y z
N MET A 1 -11.79 -32.11 14.63
CA MET A 1 -10.85 -32.09 13.49
C MET A 1 -10.27 -30.70 13.28
N ASP A 2 -11.09 -29.66 13.42
CA ASP A 2 -10.77 -28.26 13.08
C ASP A 2 -9.65 -27.63 13.93
N LEU A 3 -9.55 -28.01 15.21
CA LEU A 3 -8.48 -27.55 16.09
C LEU A 3 -7.10 -28.04 15.62
N LEU A 4 -7.02 -29.29 15.14
CA LEU A 4 -5.77 -29.89 14.68
C LEU A 4 -5.30 -29.21 13.38
N ILE A 5 -6.24 -28.94 12.47
CA ILE A 5 -5.97 -28.20 11.22
C ILE A 5 -5.48 -26.78 11.54
N THR A 6 -6.15 -26.08 12.47
CA THR A 6 -5.76 -24.74 12.89
C THR A 6 -4.35 -24.71 13.47
N VAL A 7 -4.03 -25.62 14.40
CA VAL A 7 -2.69 -25.71 15.01
C VAL A 7 -1.63 -26.05 13.96
N PHE A 8 -1.94 -26.96 13.04
CA PHE A 8 -1.03 -27.33 11.95
C PHE A 8 -0.73 -26.13 11.03
N LEU A 9 -1.75 -25.41 10.56
CA LEU A 9 -1.58 -24.27 9.66
C LEU A 9 -0.84 -23.11 10.34
N ILE A 10 -1.16 -22.81 11.60
CA ILE A 10 -0.44 -21.80 12.38
C ILE A 10 1.02 -22.21 12.58
N GLY A 11 1.27 -23.47 12.94
CA GLY A 11 2.63 -24.00 13.10
C GLY A 11 3.44 -23.92 11.80
N LEU A 12 2.82 -24.31 10.69
CA LEU A 12 3.42 -24.22 9.34
C LEU A 12 3.74 -22.77 8.98
N LEU A 13 2.82 -21.83 9.21
CA LEU A 13 3.03 -20.41 8.95
C LEU A 13 4.20 -19.86 9.76
N LEU A 14 4.25 -20.15 11.06
CA LEU A 14 5.34 -19.70 11.92
C LEU A 14 6.68 -20.31 11.52
N ALA A 15 6.71 -21.58 11.11
CA ALA A 15 7.93 -22.23 10.61
C ALA A 15 8.43 -21.56 9.31
N VAL A 16 7.53 -21.27 8.37
CA VAL A 16 7.87 -20.63 7.10
C VAL A 16 8.32 -19.19 7.31
N LEU A 17 7.65 -18.41 8.16
CA LEU A 17 8.09 -17.05 8.49
C LEU A 17 9.40 -17.04 9.29
N GLY A 18 9.59 -18.00 10.19
CA GLY A 18 10.82 -18.19 10.95
C GLY A 18 12.02 -18.59 10.11
N SER A 19 11.80 -19.13 8.91
CA SER A 19 12.88 -19.45 7.96
C SER A 19 13.49 -18.22 7.26
N GLY A 20 12.94 -17.03 7.46
CA GLY A 20 13.43 -15.78 6.86
C GLY A 20 13.00 -15.58 5.40
N LEU A 21 12.09 -16.41 4.88
CA LEU A 21 11.50 -16.22 3.54
C LEU A 21 10.68 -14.93 3.47
N TRP A 22 10.59 -14.34 2.28
CA TRP A 22 9.75 -13.17 2.05
C TRP A 22 8.29 -13.49 2.40
N ILE A 23 7.66 -12.61 3.19
CA ILE A 23 6.37 -12.85 3.84
C ILE A 23 5.28 -13.29 2.85
N GLY A 24 5.17 -12.65 1.69
CA GLY A 24 4.13 -13.00 0.72
C GLY A 24 4.37 -14.35 0.02
N LEU A 25 5.62 -14.76 -0.19
CA LEU A 25 5.97 -16.10 -0.70
C LEU A 25 5.66 -17.14 0.36
N GLY A 26 5.91 -16.82 1.64
CA GLY A 26 5.55 -17.67 2.76
C GLY A 26 4.04 -17.87 2.88
N LEU A 27 3.26 -16.78 2.81
CA LEU A 27 1.80 -16.83 2.84
C LEU A 27 1.22 -17.59 1.64
N LEU A 28 1.77 -17.38 0.43
CA LEU A 28 1.38 -18.15 -0.76
C LEU A 28 1.67 -19.64 -0.60
N GLY A 29 2.87 -20.00 -0.12
CA GLY A 29 3.25 -21.40 0.12
C GLY A 29 2.33 -22.08 1.13
N VAL A 30 2.04 -21.41 2.25
CA VAL A 30 1.10 -21.92 3.26
C VAL A 30 -0.31 -22.06 2.68
N ALA A 31 -0.77 -21.12 1.87
CA ALA A 31 -2.08 -21.19 1.22
C ALA A 31 -2.19 -22.37 0.25
N VAL A 32 -1.16 -22.60 -0.58
CA VAL A 32 -1.12 -23.75 -1.50
C VAL A 32 -1.12 -25.06 -0.73
N VAL A 33 -0.27 -25.21 0.29
CA VAL A 33 -0.22 -26.42 1.14
C VAL A 33 -1.55 -26.66 1.85
N ALA A 34 -2.19 -25.60 2.35
CA ALA A 34 -3.50 -25.71 2.98
C ALA A 34 -4.57 -26.20 2.00
N MET A 35 -4.58 -25.68 0.77
CA MET A 35 -5.55 -26.08 -0.24
C MET A 35 -5.32 -27.51 -0.74
N GLU A 36 -4.08 -27.91 -1.01
CA GLU A 36 -3.74 -29.27 -1.47
C GLU A 36 -4.12 -30.33 -0.43
N LEU A 37 -3.90 -30.05 0.85
CA LEU A 37 -4.11 -31.05 1.92
C LEU A 37 -5.55 -31.10 2.43
N PHE A 38 -6.26 -29.97 2.44
CA PHE A 38 -7.57 -29.86 3.10
C PHE A 38 -8.74 -29.58 2.14
N THR A 39 -8.51 -29.41 0.84
CA THR A 39 -9.56 -29.09 -0.14
C THR A 39 -9.49 -30.03 -1.35
N GLN A 40 -10.65 -30.48 -1.85
CA GLN A 40 -10.76 -31.34 -3.04
C GLN A 40 -10.83 -30.53 -4.37
N ARG A 41 -10.87 -29.20 -4.26
CA ARG A 41 -10.96 -28.28 -5.41
C ARG A 41 -9.58 -28.09 -6.05
N PRO A 42 -9.48 -28.01 -7.40
CA PRO A 42 -8.22 -27.72 -8.07
C PRO A 42 -7.56 -26.46 -7.51
N VAL A 43 -6.35 -26.63 -6.97
CA VAL A 43 -5.61 -25.54 -6.31
C VAL A 43 -5.17 -24.50 -7.32
N GLY A 44 -4.71 -24.93 -8.51
CA GLY A 44 -4.28 -24.04 -9.59
C GLY A 44 -5.35 -23.01 -9.99
N ASP A 45 -6.55 -23.48 -10.35
CA ASP A 45 -7.63 -22.58 -10.78
C ASP A 45 -8.09 -21.64 -9.66
N SER A 46 -8.17 -22.16 -8.44
CA SER A 46 -8.65 -21.39 -7.28
C SER A 46 -7.64 -20.31 -6.88
N MET A 47 -6.36 -20.66 -6.80
CA MET A 47 -5.28 -19.73 -6.52
C MET A 47 -5.11 -18.71 -7.63
N MET A 48 -5.23 -19.10 -8.90
CA MET A 48 -5.18 -18.17 -10.03
C MET A 48 -6.24 -17.08 -9.90
N LEU A 49 -7.49 -17.43 -9.62
CA LEU A 49 -8.57 -16.45 -9.45
C LEU A 49 -8.33 -15.53 -8.25
N THR A 50 -7.85 -16.07 -7.12
CA THR A 50 -7.53 -15.25 -5.94
C THR A 50 -6.38 -14.28 -6.22
N ILE A 51 -5.27 -14.77 -6.80
CA ILE A 51 -4.10 -13.95 -7.14
C ILE A 51 -4.47 -12.87 -8.15
N TRP A 52 -5.24 -13.24 -9.19
CA TRP A 52 -5.75 -12.30 -10.18
C TRP A 52 -6.60 -11.22 -9.52
N GLY A 53 -7.56 -11.60 -8.67
CA GLY A 53 -8.41 -10.66 -7.94
C GLY A 53 -7.63 -9.70 -7.04
N SER A 54 -6.59 -10.17 -6.34
CA SER A 54 -5.73 -9.32 -5.52
C SER A 54 -4.85 -8.37 -6.35
N THR A 55 -4.41 -8.81 -7.53
CA THR A 55 -3.56 -8.01 -8.43
C THR A 55 -4.37 -6.98 -9.21
N SER A 56 -5.61 -7.31 -9.57
CA SER A 56 -6.57 -6.37 -10.18
C SER A 56 -7.29 -5.51 -9.14
N SER A 57 -6.55 -4.98 -8.16
CA SER A 57 -7.12 -4.10 -7.13
C SER A 57 -7.11 -2.63 -7.57
N TRP A 58 -8.17 -1.90 -7.18
CA TRP A 58 -8.25 -0.45 -7.38
C TRP A 58 -7.07 0.30 -6.78
N THR A 59 -6.54 -0.17 -5.65
CA THR A 59 -5.37 0.41 -4.99
C THR A 59 -4.11 0.31 -5.86
N LEU A 60 -3.87 -0.84 -6.52
CA LEU A 60 -2.76 -1.00 -7.45
C LEU A 60 -2.89 -0.10 -8.67
N THR A 61 -4.12 0.18 -9.13
CA THR A 61 -4.38 1.15 -10.20
C THR A 61 -4.20 2.60 -9.74
N ALA A 62 -4.48 2.90 -8.47
CA ALA A 62 -4.29 4.23 -7.89
C ALA A 62 -2.80 4.62 -7.77
N LEU A 63 -1.91 3.65 -7.52
CA LEU A 63 -0.47 3.88 -7.37
C LEU A 63 0.15 4.60 -8.60
N PRO A 64 -0.01 4.12 -9.84
CA PRO A 64 0.47 4.80 -11.04
C PRO A 64 -0.12 6.20 -11.21
N LEU A 65 -1.41 6.38 -10.93
CA LEU A 65 -2.08 7.67 -11.04
C LEU A 65 -1.54 8.67 -10.01
N PHE A 66 -1.26 8.22 -8.79
CA PHE A 66 -0.63 9.02 -7.75
C PHE A 66 0.79 9.45 -8.16
N LEU A 67 1.60 8.51 -8.68
CA LEU A 67 2.93 8.83 -9.21
C LEU A 67 2.85 9.82 -10.39
N TRP A 68 1.89 9.64 -11.29
CA TRP A 68 1.70 10.52 -12.44
C TRP A 68 1.30 11.93 -12.01
N MET A 69 0.35 12.06 -11.07
CA MET A 69 -0.01 13.34 -10.47
C MET A 69 1.22 14.00 -9.81
N GLY A 70 2.00 13.25 -9.04
CA GLY A 70 3.25 13.74 -8.44
C GLY A 70 4.24 14.29 -9.47
N GLU A 71 4.40 13.60 -10.60
CA GLU A 71 5.26 14.04 -11.70
C GLU A 71 4.75 15.33 -12.36
N ILE A 72 3.43 15.46 -12.58
CA ILE A 72 2.82 16.70 -13.10
C ILE A 72 3.10 17.86 -12.16
N LEU A 73 2.89 17.65 -10.87
CA LEU A 73 3.05 18.67 -9.83
C LEU A 73 4.50 19.14 -9.72
N PHE A 74 5.45 18.19 -9.85
CA PHE A 74 6.88 18.47 -9.89
C PHE A 74 7.30 19.23 -11.16
N ARG A 75 6.88 18.76 -12.34
CA ARG A 75 7.26 19.38 -13.63
C ARG A 75 6.67 20.76 -13.84
N THR A 76 5.46 20.99 -13.36
CA THR A 76 4.78 22.29 -13.47
C THR A 76 5.27 23.30 -12.45
N LYS A 77 6.11 22.89 -11.47
CA LYS A 77 6.54 23.71 -10.32
C LYS A 77 5.36 24.27 -9.52
N LEU A 78 4.18 23.65 -9.61
CA LEU A 78 2.98 24.14 -8.93
C LEU A 78 3.22 24.29 -7.43
N SER A 79 3.95 23.36 -6.80
CA SER A 79 4.32 23.43 -5.39
C SER A 79 5.11 24.69 -5.05
N GLU A 80 6.11 25.01 -5.88
CA GLU A 80 6.99 26.17 -5.67
C GLU A 80 6.21 27.48 -5.85
N ASP A 81 5.36 27.55 -6.87
CA ASP A 81 4.51 28.71 -7.12
C ASP A 81 3.46 28.92 -6.02
N MET A 82 2.90 27.82 -5.48
CA MET A 82 2.03 27.85 -4.30
C MET A 82 2.75 28.43 -3.08
N PHE A 83 3.96 27.94 -2.79
CA PHE A 83 4.75 28.40 -1.65
C PHE A 83 5.11 29.88 -1.79
N LYS A 84 5.51 30.32 -2.99
CA LYS A 84 5.77 31.73 -3.30
C LYS A 84 4.51 32.60 -3.16
N GLY A 85 3.34 32.09 -3.56
CA GLY A 85 2.06 32.79 -3.41
C GLY A 85 1.57 32.89 -1.96
N LEU A 86 1.82 31.86 -1.14
CA LEU A 86 1.46 31.83 0.28
C LEU A 86 2.39 32.67 1.16
N SER A 87 3.68 32.76 0.80
CA SER A 87 4.70 33.51 1.55
C SER A 87 4.29 34.95 1.93
N PRO A 88 3.84 35.84 1.00
CA PRO A 88 3.46 37.22 1.33
C PRO A 88 2.27 37.32 2.29
N TRP A 89 1.33 36.36 2.27
CA TRP A 89 0.20 36.34 3.19
C TRP A 89 0.62 35.99 4.62
N LEU A 90 1.65 35.15 4.77
CA LEU A 90 2.15 34.69 6.06
C LEU A 90 3.28 35.54 6.64
N GLU A 91 3.76 36.57 5.93
CA GLU A 91 4.77 37.49 6.48
C GLU A 91 4.33 38.20 7.76
N ARG A 92 3.01 38.36 7.94
CA ARG A 92 2.42 39.05 9.09
C ARG A 92 2.30 38.17 10.34
N LEU A 93 2.59 36.87 10.24
CA LEU A 93 2.44 35.93 11.36
C LEU A 93 3.80 35.59 11.99
N PRO A 94 3.95 35.70 13.33
CA PRO A 94 5.18 35.28 14.00
C PRO A 94 5.35 33.77 13.85
N GLY A 95 6.43 33.32 13.17
CA GLY A 95 6.66 31.92 12.80
C GLY A 95 6.69 31.64 11.28
N ARG A 96 6.33 32.63 10.45
CA ARG A 96 6.50 32.74 8.97
C ARG A 96 6.70 31.39 8.24
N LEU A 97 7.95 30.99 7.99
CA LEU A 97 8.31 29.81 7.18
C LEU A 97 7.70 28.49 7.71
N LEU A 98 7.55 28.38 9.03
CA LEU A 98 7.05 27.18 9.68
C LEU A 98 5.53 27.01 9.43
N HIS A 99 4.78 28.11 9.51
CA HIS A 99 3.35 28.11 9.18
C HIS A 99 3.12 27.95 7.67
N THR A 100 3.98 28.51 6.83
CA THR A 100 3.89 28.36 5.38
C THR A 100 4.03 26.90 4.95
N ASN A 101 4.94 26.15 5.58
CA ASN A 101 5.06 24.71 5.33
C ASN A 101 3.81 23.93 5.73
N ILE A 102 3.28 24.17 6.93
CA ILE A 102 2.07 23.49 7.42
C ILE A 102 0.89 23.75 6.48
N ILE A 103 0.63 25.02 6.13
CA ILE A 103 -0.48 25.37 5.23
C ILE A 103 -0.25 24.80 3.83
N GLY A 104 0.98 24.85 3.33
CA GLY A 104 1.37 24.25 2.05
C GLY A 104 1.08 22.75 2.01
N CYS A 105 1.50 22.00 3.04
CA CYS A 105 1.22 20.58 3.18
C CYS A 105 -0.28 20.28 3.29
N THR A 106 -1.04 21.08 4.04
CA THR A 106 -2.50 20.91 4.20
C THR A 106 -3.24 21.15 2.87
N LEU A 107 -2.86 22.20 2.12
CA LEU A 107 -3.45 22.48 0.81
C LEU A 107 -3.09 21.39 -0.20
N PHE A 108 -1.85 20.89 -0.15
CA PHE A 108 -1.42 19.74 -0.95
C PHE A 108 -2.27 18.52 -0.68
N ALA A 109 -2.41 18.12 0.59
CA ALA A 109 -3.21 16.97 0.99
C ALA A 109 -4.68 17.13 0.56
N ALA A 110 -5.25 18.35 0.66
CA ALA A 110 -6.62 18.62 0.23
C ALA A 110 -6.83 18.48 -1.29
N VAL A 111 -5.81 18.76 -2.11
CA VAL A 111 -5.87 18.68 -3.57
C VAL A 111 -5.45 17.29 -4.09
N SER A 112 -4.50 16.63 -3.43
CA SER A 112 -3.98 15.32 -3.83
C SER A 112 -4.84 14.14 -3.38
N GLY A 113 -5.68 14.34 -2.35
CA GLY A 113 -6.35 13.25 -1.64
C GLY A 113 -5.41 12.54 -0.68
#